data_AF-A0A821ASJ6-F1
#
_entry.id   AF-A0A821ASJ6-F1
#
_cell.length_a   1.000
_cell.length_b   1.000
_cell.length_c   1.000
_cell.angle_alpha   90.00
_cell.angle_beta   90.00
_cell.angle_gamma   90.00
#
_symmetry.space_group_name_H-M   'P 1'
#
loop_
_entity.id
_entity.type
_entity.pdbx_description
1 polymer ?
#
loop_
_entity_poly.entity_id
_entity_poly.type
_entity_poly.pdbx_seq_one_letter_code
_entity_poly.pdbx_strand_id
1 'polypeptide(L)'
;MAVLSKEFADDPCSKPKRQQMIIAARALLTSVTHLLIIADLVDVQLIFKSIRLVEDDLQHIHDASNQEELIHFYKQYGKDIVDLSQHAQRRQHDLVDRLEQENLAAARGTIKRTTIMLLTASKAYLRHPELPYARENRDFVYNQVRDAIGVITAIMQGRPIPPTQTLKLDSSLSSVGDLTRALNEFDRIVMMKPQKFNEQIIRPQLEERLESIISGAALLADSLSTREDRRDRIVQECNAVRQALQDLLDEYIQYSRKKSSDENVNTKIQAMQTKTRDLRKQLRKAVVDHVSDTFLATNVPLLALIDAARRGNTQLVEETSQIFMEHASKLIEVANVACSMSDQVEGIKLVRLAAMQIQHLSPQVVNAARILVARSTSKVALENMDVFRDTWEKYVRLLTEAVDEITTIEDFLAVSENHILEDINLCIQAMVERNPD
;
A
#
# COMPACT_ATOMS: atom_id res chain seq x y z
N MET A 1 14.27 37.50 -34.44
CA MET A 1 15.20 36.36 -34.32
C MET A 1 15.71 35.91 -35.69
N ALA A 2 14.86 35.43 -36.60
CA ALA A 2 15.28 34.86 -37.90
C ALA A 2 16.27 35.73 -38.71
N VAL A 3 16.04 37.04 -38.76
CA VAL A 3 16.94 38.00 -39.45
C VAL A 3 18.32 38.06 -38.77
N LEU A 4 18.37 38.31 -37.46
CA LEU A 4 19.62 38.39 -36.70
C LEU A 4 20.38 37.06 -36.64
N SER A 5 19.68 35.93 -36.63
CA SER A 5 20.29 34.59 -36.77
C SER A 5 21.00 34.45 -38.11
N LYS A 6 20.36 34.90 -39.19
CA LYS A 6 20.92 34.86 -40.54
C LYS A 6 22.13 35.78 -40.67
N GLU A 7 22.03 37.01 -40.17
CA GLU A 7 23.14 37.97 -40.17
C GLU A 7 24.36 37.47 -39.39
N PHE A 8 24.16 36.76 -38.27
CA PHE A 8 25.24 36.09 -37.55
C PHE A 8 25.77 34.85 -38.29
N ALA A 9 24.89 34.04 -38.90
CA ALA A 9 25.31 32.87 -39.67
C ALA A 9 26.18 33.24 -40.88
N ASP A 10 25.89 34.38 -41.53
CA ASP A 10 26.66 34.93 -42.63
C ASP A 10 28.02 35.52 -42.18
N ASP A 11 28.20 35.79 -40.87
CA ASP A 11 29.42 36.36 -40.29
C ASP A 11 29.64 35.92 -38.82
N PRO A 12 30.03 34.65 -38.59
CA PRO A 12 30.02 34.02 -37.27
C PRO A 12 31.14 34.50 -36.34
N CYS A 13 32.19 35.15 -36.88
CA CYS A 13 33.28 35.71 -36.10
C CYS A 13 32.95 37.10 -35.52
N SER A 14 31.84 37.72 -35.96
CA SER A 14 31.42 39.04 -35.51
C SER A 14 30.81 39.01 -34.09
N LYS A 15 31.59 39.49 -33.12
CA LYS A 15 31.16 39.69 -31.73
C LYS A 15 29.88 40.53 -31.58
N PRO A 16 29.70 41.69 -32.26
CA PRO A 16 28.49 42.49 -32.10
C PRO A 16 27.24 41.79 -32.66
N LYS A 17 27.35 41.12 -33.82
CA LYS A 17 26.22 40.34 -34.39
C LYS A 17 25.83 39.18 -33.49
N ARG A 18 26.83 38.47 -32.93
CA ARG A 18 26.59 37.42 -31.92
C ARG A 18 25.84 37.97 -30.70
N GLN A 19 26.24 39.13 -30.19
CA GLN A 19 25.60 39.74 -29.02
C GLN A 19 24.16 40.15 -29.31
N GLN A 20 23.89 40.78 -30.46
CA GLN A 20 22.53 41.13 -30.88
C GLN A 20 21.65 39.89 -31.07
N MET A 21 22.17 38.83 -31.67
CA MET A 21 21.48 37.54 -31.79
C MET A 21 21.16 36.96 -30.41
N ILE A 22 22.10 36.97 -29.45
CA ILE A 22 21.85 36.48 -28.08
C ILE A 22 20.76 37.30 -27.38
N ILE A 23 20.76 38.63 -27.51
CA ILE A 23 19.72 39.49 -26.94
C ILE A 23 18.34 39.13 -27.53
N ALA A 24 18.27 38.98 -28.86
CA ALA A 24 17.03 38.60 -29.53
C ALA A 24 16.57 37.18 -29.17
N ALA A 25 17.50 36.24 -28.97
CA ALA A 25 17.20 34.88 -28.53
C ALA A 25 16.61 34.87 -27.13
N ARG A 26 17.19 35.64 -26.19
CA ARG A 26 16.67 35.78 -24.82
C ARG A 26 15.28 36.40 -24.82
N ALA A 27 15.06 37.46 -25.60
CA ALA A 27 13.74 38.07 -25.75
C ALA A 27 12.70 37.09 -26.30
N LEU A 28 13.07 36.32 -27.35
CA LEU A 28 12.19 35.27 -27.89
C LEU A 28 11.88 34.20 -26.85
N LEU A 29 12.88 33.72 -26.11
CA LEU A 29 12.69 32.74 -25.05
C LEU A 29 11.69 33.26 -24.01
N THR A 30 11.87 34.50 -23.52
CA THR A 30 10.92 35.13 -22.59
C THR A 30 9.50 35.18 -23.16
N SER A 31 9.32 35.62 -24.42
CA SER A 31 8.00 35.68 -25.05
C SER A 31 7.35 34.30 -25.20
N VAL A 32 8.11 33.29 -25.61
CA VAL A 32 7.62 31.90 -25.75
C VAL A 32 7.28 31.32 -24.38
N THR A 33 8.11 31.54 -23.35
CA THR A 33 7.80 31.12 -21.98
C THR A 33 6.53 31.77 -21.47
N HIS A 34 6.32 33.07 -21.68
CA HIS A 34 5.06 33.74 -21.30
C HIS A 34 3.85 33.15 -22.03
N LEU A 35 3.96 32.86 -23.33
CA LEU A 35 2.89 32.21 -24.09
C LEU A 35 2.55 30.83 -23.51
N LEU A 36 3.57 30.02 -23.20
CA LEU A 36 3.37 28.69 -22.61
C LEU A 36 2.75 28.75 -21.22
N ILE A 37 3.14 29.72 -20.38
CA ILE A 37 2.52 29.92 -19.05
C ILE A 37 1.04 30.30 -19.18
N ILE A 38 0.69 31.16 -20.14
CA ILE A 38 -0.71 31.52 -20.38
C ILE A 38 -1.51 30.33 -20.89
N ALA A 39 -0.95 29.52 -21.80
CA ALA A 39 -1.59 28.30 -22.27
C ALA A 39 -1.83 27.32 -21.12
N ASP A 40 -0.83 27.09 -20.26
CA ASP A 40 -0.94 26.24 -19.07
C ASP A 40 -2.03 26.73 -18.11
N LEU A 41 -2.12 28.05 -17.89
CA LEU A 41 -3.18 28.63 -17.06
C LEU A 41 -4.57 28.33 -17.63
N VAL A 42 -4.74 28.39 -18.95
CA VAL A 42 -6.01 28.06 -19.61
C VAL A 42 -6.35 26.59 -19.42
N ASP A 43 -5.38 25.68 -19.57
CA ASP A 43 -5.58 24.25 -19.35
C ASP A 43 -6.01 23.96 -17.90
N VAL A 44 -5.38 24.62 -16.92
CA VAL A 44 -5.79 24.53 -15.51
C VAL A 44 -7.22 25.06 -15.29
N GLN A 45 -7.62 26.14 -15.95
CA GLN A 45 -9.01 26.65 -15.88
C GLN A 45 -10.02 25.67 -16.50
N LEU A 46 -9.65 24.98 -17.59
CA LEU A 46 -10.49 23.93 -18.18
C LEU A 46 -10.66 22.77 -17.20
N ILE A 47 -9.61 22.38 -16.47
CA ILE A 47 -9.71 21.36 -15.42
C ILE A 47 -10.67 21.82 -14.32
N PHE A 48 -10.55 23.06 -13.82
CA PHE A 48 -11.48 23.57 -12.80
C PHE A 48 -12.92 23.61 -13.28
N LYS A 49 -13.16 23.92 -14.57
CA LYS A 49 -14.49 23.87 -15.15
C LYS A 49 -15.03 22.42 -15.13
N SER A 50 -14.24 21.45 -15.57
CA SER A 50 -14.61 20.03 -15.53
C SER A 50 -14.86 19.53 -14.10
N ILE A 51 -14.04 19.96 -13.13
CA ILE A 51 -14.23 19.63 -11.70
C ILE A 51 -15.60 20.08 -11.23
N ARG A 52 -15.98 21.34 -11.48
CA ARG A 52 -17.27 21.88 -11.04
C ARG A 52 -18.46 21.12 -11.63
N LEU A 53 -18.41 20.80 -12.93
CA LEU A 53 -19.46 20.01 -13.57
C LEU A 53 -19.62 18.64 -12.91
N VAL A 54 -18.50 17.98 -12.64
CA VAL A 54 -18.50 16.67 -11.95
C VAL A 54 -18.99 16.78 -10.51
N GLU A 55 -18.62 17.83 -9.77
CA GLU A 55 -19.11 18.07 -8.40
C GLU A 55 -20.62 18.32 -8.37
N ASP A 56 -21.13 19.14 -9.29
CA ASP A 56 -22.57 19.44 -9.43
C ASP A 56 -23.35 18.16 -9.77
N ASP A 57 -22.87 17.39 -10.76
CA ASP A 57 -23.45 16.10 -11.15
C ASP A 57 -23.45 15.08 -9.99
N LEU A 58 -22.34 15.01 -9.25
CA LEU A 58 -22.20 14.13 -8.10
C LEU A 58 -23.22 14.49 -7.01
N GLN A 59 -23.41 15.78 -6.73
CA GLN A 59 -24.41 16.27 -5.79
C GLN A 59 -25.83 15.93 -6.28
N HIS A 60 -26.13 16.11 -7.56
CA HIS A 60 -27.42 15.72 -8.15
C HIS A 60 -27.68 14.20 -8.06
N ILE A 61 -26.66 13.36 -8.22
CA ILE A 61 -26.77 11.90 -8.01
C ILE A 61 -27.12 11.59 -6.54
N HIS A 62 -26.50 12.29 -5.59
CA HIS A 62 -26.76 12.09 -4.16
C HIS A 62 -28.17 12.51 -3.75
N ASP A 63 -28.66 13.61 -4.32
CA ASP A 63 -29.96 14.22 -3.99
C ASP A 63 -31.12 13.70 -4.84
N ALA A 64 -30.85 12.86 -5.84
CA ALA A 64 -31.86 12.23 -6.69
C ALA A 64 -32.96 11.59 -5.82
N SER A 65 -34.23 11.85 -6.15
CA SER A 65 -35.37 11.38 -5.35
C SER A 65 -35.99 10.09 -5.89
N ASN A 66 -35.64 9.72 -7.12
CA ASN A 66 -36.13 8.52 -7.79
C ASN A 66 -35.10 7.94 -8.76
N GLN A 67 -35.35 6.72 -9.24
CA GLN A 67 -34.40 6.01 -10.11
C GLN A 67 -34.25 6.63 -11.51
N GLU A 68 -35.28 7.33 -12.02
CA GLU A 68 -35.23 7.97 -13.33
C GLU A 68 -34.30 9.18 -13.31
N GLU A 69 -34.45 10.05 -12.30
CA GLU A 69 -33.52 11.15 -12.02
C GLU A 69 -32.10 10.64 -11.82
N LEU A 70 -31.91 9.60 -10.99
CA LEU A 70 -30.60 9.01 -10.76
C LEU A 70 -29.94 8.58 -12.07
N ILE A 71 -30.66 7.87 -12.95
CA ILE A 71 -30.12 7.41 -14.23
C ILE A 71 -29.82 8.60 -15.16
N HIS A 72 -30.66 9.63 -15.12
CA HIS A 72 -30.43 10.85 -15.89
C HIS A 72 -29.13 11.56 -15.47
N PHE A 73 -28.98 11.88 -14.18
CA PHE A 73 -27.78 12.53 -13.66
C PHE A 73 -26.54 11.66 -13.82
N TYR A 74 -26.65 10.35 -13.61
CA TYR A 74 -25.54 9.42 -13.81
C TYR A 74 -25.02 9.38 -15.25
N LYS A 75 -25.90 9.50 -16.25
CA LYS A 75 -25.48 9.58 -17.66
C LYS A 75 -24.71 10.86 -17.96
N GLN A 76 -25.06 11.97 -17.31
CA GLN A 76 -24.35 13.24 -17.46
C GLN A 76 -22.99 13.18 -16.75
N TYR A 77 -22.99 12.74 -15.49
CA TYR A 77 -21.78 12.45 -14.71
C TYR A 77 -20.79 11.59 -15.48
N GLY A 78 -21.26 10.52 -16.13
CA GLY A 78 -20.41 9.62 -16.91
C GLY A 78 -19.70 10.29 -18.11
N LYS A 79 -20.23 11.38 -18.66
CA LYS A 79 -19.55 12.16 -19.70
C LYS A 79 -18.54 13.11 -19.08
N ASP A 80 -18.96 13.86 -18.07
CA ASP A 80 -18.15 14.91 -17.46
C ASP A 80 -16.95 14.31 -16.70
N ILE A 81 -17.09 13.10 -16.17
CA ILE A 81 -15.99 12.34 -15.55
C ILE A 81 -14.93 11.88 -16.56
N VAL A 82 -15.33 11.56 -17.79
CA VAL A 82 -14.40 11.17 -18.87
C VAL A 82 -13.59 12.38 -19.29
N ASP A 83 -14.24 13.53 -19.45
CA ASP A 83 -13.57 14.79 -19.79
C ASP A 83 -12.60 15.22 -18.68
N LEU A 84 -13.03 15.18 -17.42
CA LEU A 84 -12.16 15.46 -16.26
C LEU A 84 -10.95 14.50 -16.23
N SER A 85 -11.19 13.20 -16.44
CA SER A 85 -10.12 12.20 -16.42
C SER A 85 -9.10 12.43 -17.55
N GLN A 86 -9.54 12.88 -18.72
CA GLN A 86 -8.65 13.20 -19.83
C GLN A 86 -7.82 14.46 -19.56
N HIS A 87 -8.42 15.52 -19.04
CA HIS A 87 -7.68 16.73 -18.68
C HIS A 87 -6.68 16.46 -17.56
N ALA A 88 -7.11 15.73 -16.52
CA ALA A 88 -6.24 15.32 -15.41
C ALA A 88 -5.08 14.42 -15.89
N GLN A 89 -5.29 13.57 -16.90
CA GLN A 89 -4.20 12.77 -17.47
C GLN A 89 -3.13 13.61 -18.13
N ARG A 90 -3.52 14.60 -18.94
CA ARG A 90 -2.56 15.48 -19.62
C ARG A 90 -1.75 16.24 -18.57
N ARG A 91 -2.45 16.83 -17.60
CA ARG A 91 -1.81 17.54 -16.50
C ARG A 91 -0.86 16.67 -15.69
N GLN A 92 -1.19 15.40 -15.48
CA GLN A 92 -0.29 14.45 -14.81
C GLN A 92 1.08 14.36 -15.50
N HIS A 93 1.15 14.48 -16.82
CA HIS A 93 2.44 14.47 -17.55
C HIS A 93 3.19 15.80 -17.45
N ASP A 94 2.47 16.91 -17.24
CA ASP A 94 3.06 18.26 -17.16
C ASP A 94 3.53 18.63 -15.75
N LEU A 95 3.04 17.95 -14.71
CA LEU A 95 3.47 18.15 -13.32
C LEU A 95 4.95 17.78 -13.15
N VAL A 96 5.67 18.57 -12.35
CA VAL A 96 7.10 18.34 -12.08
C VAL A 96 7.31 17.45 -10.87
N ASP A 97 6.48 17.60 -9.82
CA ASP A 97 6.59 16.77 -8.61
C ASP A 97 6.02 15.37 -8.87
N ARG A 98 6.88 14.36 -8.79
CA ARG A 98 6.53 12.94 -8.96
C ARG A 98 5.42 12.51 -8.01
N LEU A 99 5.42 13.02 -6.77
CA LEU A 99 4.39 12.66 -5.81
C LEU A 99 3.03 13.24 -6.21
N GLU A 100 2.98 14.45 -6.76
CA GLU A 100 1.73 15.03 -7.29
C GLU A 100 1.25 14.22 -8.50
N GLN A 101 2.15 13.75 -9.37
CA GLN A 101 1.79 12.85 -10.47
C GLN A 101 1.14 11.55 -9.95
N GLU A 102 1.73 10.92 -8.94
CA GLU A 102 1.23 9.68 -8.34
C GLU A 102 -0.13 9.91 -7.64
N ASN A 103 -0.27 10.99 -6.86
CA ASN A 103 -1.54 11.35 -6.22
C ASN A 103 -2.65 11.61 -7.24
N LEU A 104 -2.33 12.32 -8.33
CA LEU A 104 -3.28 12.59 -9.41
C LEU A 104 -3.70 11.30 -10.11
N ALA A 105 -2.76 10.39 -10.36
CA ALA A 105 -3.06 9.07 -10.92
C ALA A 105 -3.98 8.25 -10.01
N ALA A 106 -3.71 8.23 -8.70
CA ALA A 106 -4.52 7.52 -7.71
C ALA A 106 -5.94 8.11 -7.61
N ALA A 107 -6.08 9.43 -7.57
CA ALA A 107 -7.39 10.10 -7.56
C ALA A 107 -8.23 9.75 -8.79
N ARG A 108 -7.62 9.79 -9.99
CA ARG A 108 -8.27 9.35 -11.25
C ARG A 108 -8.67 7.88 -11.20
N GLY A 109 -7.80 7.02 -10.66
CA GLY A 109 -8.05 5.60 -10.48
C GLY A 109 -9.22 5.31 -9.54
N THR A 110 -9.32 6.05 -8.43
CA THR A 110 -10.44 5.97 -7.48
C THR A 110 -11.75 6.35 -8.15
N ILE A 111 -11.83 7.50 -8.82
CA ILE A 111 -13.01 7.96 -9.56
C ILE A 111 -13.50 6.89 -10.56
N LYS A 112 -12.59 6.31 -11.34
CA LYS A 112 -12.94 5.29 -12.33
C LYS A 112 -13.54 4.03 -11.68
N ARG A 113 -12.99 3.59 -10.54
CA ARG A 113 -13.43 2.38 -9.85
C ARG A 113 -14.77 2.56 -9.14
N THR A 114 -15.00 3.71 -8.51
CA THR A 114 -16.22 4.01 -7.76
C THR A 114 -17.42 4.33 -8.65
N THR A 115 -17.21 4.60 -9.94
CA THR A 115 -18.28 4.98 -10.88
C THR A 115 -19.45 4.00 -10.90
N ILE A 116 -19.21 2.68 -10.95
CA ILE A 116 -20.30 1.70 -10.95
C ILE A 116 -20.88 1.51 -9.53
N MET A 117 -20.03 1.52 -8.51
CA MET A 117 -20.43 1.42 -7.10
C MET A 117 -21.40 2.54 -6.72
N LEU A 118 -21.16 3.76 -7.21
CA LEU A 118 -21.99 4.92 -6.93
C LEU A 118 -23.40 4.71 -7.46
N LEU A 119 -23.53 4.19 -8.70
CA LEU A 119 -24.83 3.90 -9.29
C LEU A 119 -25.57 2.83 -8.50
N THR A 120 -24.93 1.69 -8.20
CA THR A 120 -25.62 0.57 -7.54
C THR A 120 -25.97 0.87 -6.09
N ALA A 121 -25.09 1.55 -5.35
CA ALA A 121 -25.34 1.97 -3.98
C ALA A 121 -26.47 3.01 -3.91
N SER A 122 -26.48 4.01 -4.80
CA SER A 122 -27.58 4.99 -4.88
C SER A 122 -28.90 4.34 -5.28
N LYS A 123 -28.90 3.39 -6.23
CA LYS A 123 -30.11 2.63 -6.57
C LYS A 123 -30.63 1.82 -5.38
N ALA A 124 -29.74 1.16 -4.65
CA ALA A 124 -30.10 0.35 -3.48
C ALA A 124 -30.74 1.22 -2.39
N TYR A 125 -30.14 2.37 -2.10
CA TYR A 125 -30.70 3.35 -1.16
C TYR A 125 -32.07 3.88 -1.60
N LEU A 126 -32.23 4.27 -2.87
CA LEU A 126 -33.52 4.76 -3.36
C LEU A 126 -34.62 3.71 -3.34
N ARG A 127 -34.24 2.44 -3.52
CA ARG A 127 -35.20 1.34 -3.48
C ARG A 127 -35.58 0.94 -2.07
N HIS A 128 -34.63 1.00 -1.13
CA HIS A 128 -34.80 0.57 0.26
C HIS A 128 -34.25 1.63 1.24
N PRO A 129 -34.86 2.84 1.29
CA PRO A 129 -34.37 3.96 2.10
C PRO A 129 -34.49 3.72 3.61
N GLU A 130 -35.28 2.73 4.01
CA GLU A 130 -35.45 2.29 5.40
C GLU A 130 -34.23 1.54 5.95
N LEU A 131 -33.33 1.06 5.09
CA LEU A 131 -32.15 0.32 5.50
C LEU A 131 -30.97 1.26 5.75
N PRO A 132 -30.44 1.37 6.99
CA PRO A 132 -29.33 2.26 7.29
C PRO A 132 -28.06 1.91 6.49
N TYR A 133 -27.80 0.61 6.32
CA TYR A 133 -26.65 0.10 5.55
C TYR A 133 -26.64 0.54 4.08
N ALA A 134 -27.81 0.78 3.48
CA ALA A 134 -27.91 1.27 2.11
C ALA A 134 -27.48 2.74 2.01
N ARG A 135 -27.85 3.55 3.01
CA ARG A 135 -27.39 4.94 3.13
C ARG A 135 -25.88 5.00 3.36
N GLU A 136 -25.37 4.21 4.30
CA GLU A 136 -23.93 4.16 4.62
C GLU A 136 -23.09 3.79 3.39
N ASN A 137 -23.50 2.76 2.64
CA ASN A 137 -22.82 2.37 1.41
C ASN A 137 -22.80 3.49 0.36
N ARG A 138 -23.95 4.15 0.14
CA ARG A 138 -24.06 5.27 -0.81
C ARG A 138 -23.14 6.41 -0.39
N ASP A 139 -23.23 6.82 0.86
CA ASP A 139 -22.50 7.97 1.40
C ASP A 139 -20.99 7.69 1.43
N PHE A 140 -20.58 6.44 1.69
CA PHE A 140 -19.19 6.00 1.57
C PHE A 140 -18.63 6.20 0.16
N VAL A 141 -19.34 5.71 -0.87
CA VAL A 141 -18.88 5.83 -2.26
C VAL A 141 -18.90 7.30 -2.71
N TYR A 142 -19.93 8.05 -2.33
CA TYR A 142 -20.03 9.49 -2.57
C TYR A 142 -18.81 10.24 -2.00
N ASN A 143 -18.47 9.98 -0.73
CA ASN A 143 -17.33 10.61 -0.07
C ASN A 143 -16.01 10.21 -0.72
N GLN A 144 -15.84 8.97 -1.19
CA GLN A 144 -14.63 8.58 -1.93
C GLN A 144 -14.44 9.38 -3.23
N VAL A 145 -15.52 9.58 -3.99
CA VAL A 145 -15.46 10.38 -5.23
C VAL A 145 -15.13 11.83 -4.88
N ARG A 146 -15.82 12.41 -3.90
CA ARG A 146 -15.59 13.79 -3.46
C ARG A 146 -14.15 13.99 -2.98
N ASP A 147 -13.62 13.07 -2.19
CA ASP A 147 -12.26 13.15 -1.68
C ASP A 147 -11.23 13.05 -2.83
N ALA A 148 -11.46 12.17 -3.80
CA ALA A 148 -10.62 12.09 -5.00
C ALA A 148 -10.67 13.39 -5.83
N ILE A 149 -11.84 14.01 -5.99
CA ILE A 149 -11.96 15.33 -6.62
C ILE A 149 -11.22 16.39 -5.81
N GLY A 150 -11.31 16.33 -4.47
CA GLY A 150 -10.57 17.21 -3.56
C GLY A 150 -9.06 17.13 -3.75
N VAL A 151 -8.51 15.93 -3.96
CA VAL A 151 -7.09 15.74 -4.32
C VAL A 151 -6.75 16.41 -5.65
N ILE A 152 -7.55 16.21 -6.69
CA ILE A 152 -7.34 16.84 -8.01
C ILE A 152 -7.36 18.37 -7.85
N THR A 153 -8.35 18.91 -7.16
CA THR A 153 -8.49 20.34 -6.87
C THR A 153 -7.29 20.89 -6.11
N ALA A 154 -6.82 20.20 -5.07
CA ALA A 154 -5.66 20.62 -4.28
C ALA A 154 -4.39 20.73 -5.13
N ILE A 155 -4.13 19.72 -5.98
CA ILE A 155 -3.00 19.74 -6.93
C ILE A 155 -3.13 20.90 -7.91
N MET A 156 -4.31 21.13 -8.47
CA MET A 156 -4.53 22.26 -9.40
C MET A 156 -4.34 23.63 -8.74
N GLN A 157 -4.57 23.72 -7.43
CA GLN A 157 -4.40 24.95 -6.65
C GLN A 157 -2.99 25.09 -6.03
N GLY A 158 -2.12 24.08 -6.16
CA GLY A 158 -0.84 24.03 -5.45
C GLY A 158 -0.99 24.01 -3.93
N ARG A 159 -2.11 23.49 -3.41
CA ARG A 159 -2.39 23.39 -1.98
C ARG A 159 -1.92 22.03 -1.45
N PRO A 160 -1.51 21.96 -0.16
CA PRO A 160 -1.20 20.68 0.45
C PRO A 160 -2.46 19.79 0.47
N ILE A 161 -2.31 18.56 -0.02
CA ILE A 161 -3.36 17.54 0.07
C ILE A 161 -3.46 17.07 1.54
N PRO A 162 -4.67 16.87 2.11
CA PRO A 162 -4.83 16.35 3.47
C PRO A 162 -4.14 14.99 3.67
N PRO A 163 -3.51 14.71 4.83
CA PRO A 163 -2.79 13.44 5.08
C PRO A 163 -3.64 12.18 4.87
N THR A 164 -4.94 12.27 5.15
CA THR A 164 -5.91 11.18 4.96
C THR A 164 -6.23 10.87 3.50
N GLN A 165 -5.83 11.74 2.56
CA GLN A 165 -6.10 11.64 1.13
C GLN A 165 -4.81 11.62 0.30
N THR A 166 -3.65 11.71 0.95
CA THR A 166 -2.35 11.66 0.29
C THR A 166 -1.82 10.24 0.19
N LEU A 167 -1.18 9.91 -0.93
CA LEU A 167 -0.24 8.79 -1.02
C LEU A 167 1.05 9.02 -0.20
N LYS A 168 1.25 10.24 0.34
CA LYS A 168 2.19 10.46 1.44
C LYS A 168 1.67 9.64 2.62
N LEU A 169 2.09 8.39 2.67
CA LEU A 169 2.21 7.69 3.94
C LEU A 169 3.09 8.58 4.80
N ASP A 170 2.46 9.11 5.85
CA ASP A 170 3.06 10.05 6.76
C ASP A 170 4.43 9.55 7.21
N SER A 171 5.39 10.45 7.42
CA SER A 171 6.66 10.12 8.07
C SER A 171 6.47 9.54 9.48
N SER A 172 5.25 9.61 10.03
CA SER A 172 4.81 8.93 11.26
C SER A 172 4.47 7.44 11.08
N LEU A 173 4.35 6.95 9.83
CA LEU A 173 4.50 5.54 9.43
C LEU A 173 5.99 5.23 9.18
N SER A 174 6.85 5.75 10.06
CA SER A 174 8.31 5.55 10.16
C SER A 174 8.76 4.08 10.22
N SER A 175 7.82 3.15 10.01
CA SER A 175 7.96 1.71 10.14
C SER A 175 8.28 0.92 8.88
N VAL A 176 8.68 1.59 7.80
CA VAL A 176 9.04 0.94 6.52
C VAL A 176 10.20 -0.01 6.77
N GLY A 177 9.96 -1.31 6.60
CA GLY A 177 11.00 -2.33 6.80
C GLY A 177 11.63 -2.26 8.19
N ASP A 178 10.89 -1.85 9.23
CA ASP A 178 11.50 -1.46 10.51
C ASP A 178 12.49 -2.48 11.06
N LEU A 179 12.13 -3.76 11.01
CA LEU A 179 12.97 -4.83 11.50
C LEU A 179 14.16 -5.06 10.56
N THR A 180 13.96 -5.02 9.24
CA THR A 180 15.04 -5.09 8.25
C THR A 180 16.02 -3.93 8.38
N ARG A 181 15.51 -2.71 8.55
CA ARG A 181 16.28 -1.49 8.74
C ARG A 181 17.05 -1.53 10.04
N ALA A 182 16.41 -1.93 11.15
CA ALA A 182 17.07 -2.10 12.44
C ALA A 182 18.20 -3.14 12.36
N LEU A 183 17.96 -4.30 11.73
CA LEU A 183 18.99 -5.32 11.49
C LEU A 183 20.15 -4.78 10.65
N ASN A 184 19.86 -4.05 9.56
CA ASN A 184 20.89 -3.47 8.69
C ASN A 184 21.70 -2.37 9.40
N GLU A 185 21.06 -1.53 10.21
CA GLU A 185 21.74 -0.51 11.00
C GLU A 185 22.62 -1.17 12.08
N PHE A 186 22.10 -2.18 12.76
CA PHE A 186 22.83 -2.94 13.77
C PHE A 186 24.09 -3.61 13.16
N ASP A 187 23.94 -4.32 12.03
CA ASP A 187 25.07 -4.94 11.31
C ASP A 187 26.14 -3.90 10.97
N ARG A 188 25.74 -2.68 10.61
CA ARG A 188 26.66 -1.59 10.26
C ARG A 188 27.39 -1.01 11.47
N ILE A 189 26.71 -0.87 12.62
CA ILE A 189 27.30 -0.36 13.86
C ILE A 189 28.28 -1.39 14.45
N VAL A 190 27.96 -2.68 14.37
CA VAL A 190 28.79 -3.78 14.88
C VAL A 190 30.17 -3.84 14.19
N MET A 191 30.27 -3.44 12.93
CA MET A 191 31.53 -3.38 12.15
C MET A 191 32.49 -2.26 12.55
N MET A 192 32.34 -1.66 13.73
CA MET A 192 33.21 -0.57 14.16
C MET A 192 34.67 -1.02 14.34
N LYS A 193 35.60 -0.08 14.17
CA LYS A 193 37.00 -0.34 14.50
C LYS A 193 37.16 -0.50 16.01
N PRO A 194 37.96 -1.46 16.51
CA PRO A 194 38.15 -1.70 17.95
C PRO A 194 38.56 -0.47 18.75
N GLN A 195 39.34 0.44 18.16
CA GLN A 195 39.80 1.67 18.82
C GLN A 195 38.67 2.68 19.10
N LYS A 196 37.51 2.53 18.45
CA LYS A 196 36.33 3.39 18.65
C LYS A 196 35.41 2.87 19.77
N PHE A 197 35.65 1.66 20.28
CA PHE A 197 34.81 1.07 21.31
C PHE A 197 34.97 1.84 22.64
N ASN A 198 33.83 2.19 23.24
CA ASN A 198 33.76 2.74 24.58
C ASN A 198 32.72 1.95 25.37
N GLU A 199 33.15 1.25 26.41
CA GLU A 199 32.30 0.37 27.22
C GLU A 199 31.11 1.10 27.86
N GLN A 200 31.25 2.37 28.24
CA GLN A 200 30.17 3.12 28.91
C GLN A 200 29.12 3.68 27.95
N ILE A 201 29.47 3.84 26.67
CA ILE A 201 28.63 4.51 25.68
C ILE A 201 28.11 3.53 24.63
N ILE A 202 29.00 2.72 24.06
CA ILE A 202 28.72 1.86 22.91
C ILE A 202 28.04 0.56 23.34
N ARG A 203 28.45 -0.04 24.47
CA ARG A 203 27.83 -1.25 25.00
C ARG A 203 26.32 -1.09 25.22
N PRO A 204 25.83 -0.09 26.01
CA PRO A 204 24.39 0.06 26.22
C PRO A 204 23.64 0.35 24.92
N GLN A 205 24.23 1.10 23.98
CA GLN A 205 23.60 1.37 22.68
C GLN A 205 23.43 0.10 21.84
N LEU A 206 24.43 -0.79 21.81
CA LEU A 206 24.33 -2.06 21.10
C LEU A 206 23.33 -3.01 21.75
N GLU A 207 23.32 -3.09 23.08
CA GLU A 207 22.39 -3.93 23.84
C GLU A 207 20.95 -3.43 23.64
N GLU A 208 20.69 -2.13 23.77
CA GLU A 208 19.37 -1.53 23.55
C GLU A 208 18.86 -1.78 22.12
N ARG A 209 19.72 -1.55 21.11
CA ARG A 209 19.35 -1.79 19.71
C ARG A 209 19.05 -3.26 19.45
N LEU A 210 19.82 -4.16 20.05
CA LEU A 210 19.58 -5.59 19.91
C LEU A 210 18.26 -6.01 20.56
N GLU A 211 17.97 -5.55 21.77
CA GLU A 211 16.71 -5.87 22.45
C GLU A 211 15.50 -5.27 21.71
N SER A 212 15.65 -4.13 21.02
CA SER A 212 14.61 -3.61 20.13
C SER A 212 14.35 -4.55 18.94
N ILE A 213 15.40 -5.10 18.31
CA ILE A 213 15.29 -6.10 17.24
C ILE A 213 14.62 -7.39 17.76
N ILE A 214 15.05 -7.88 18.92
CA ILE A 214 14.50 -9.09 19.54
C ILE A 214 13.02 -8.88 19.90
N SER A 215 12.64 -7.69 20.39
CA SER A 215 11.25 -7.35 20.66
C SER A 215 10.40 -7.39 19.38
N GLY A 216 10.93 -6.88 18.26
CA GLY A 216 10.27 -6.98 16.96
C GLY A 216 10.15 -8.43 16.45
N ALA A 217 11.20 -9.23 16.65
CA ALA A 217 11.20 -10.66 16.33
C ALA A 217 10.20 -11.45 17.18
N ALA A 218 10.05 -11.10 18.47
CA ALA A 218 9.11 -11.72 19.38
C ALA A 218 7.65 -11.46 18.97
N LEU A 219 7.32 -10.23 18.56
CA LEU A 219 5.99 -9.92 18.01
C LEU A 219 5.62 -10.79 16.80
N LEU A 220 6.61 -11.09 15.94
CA LEU A 220 6.41 -12.02 14.84
C LEU A 220 6.25 -13.46 15.35
N ALA A 221 7.10 -13.89 16.28
CA ALA A 221 7.07 -15.24 16.85
C ALA A 221 5.77 -15.56 17.61
N ASP A 222 5.20 -14.56 18.28
CA ASP A 222 4.00 -14.69 19.12
C ASP A 222 2.68 -14.47 18.33
N SER A 223 2.75 -14.14 17.04
CA SER A 223 1.55 -14.03 16.19
C SER A 223 0.84 -15.38 16.11
N LEU A 224 -0.51 -15.36 16.14
CA LEU A 224 -1.35 -16.56 16.02
C LEU A 224 -1.17 -17.31 14.69
N SER A 225 -0.57 -16.66 13.67
CA SER A 225 -0.23 -17.31 12.40
C SER A 225 1.13 -17.97 12.39
N THR A 226 1.93 -17.81 13.43
CA THR A 226 3.26 -18.39 13.48
C THR A 226 3.17 -19.83 13.95
N ARG A 227 3.68 -20.74 13.11
CA ARG A 227 3.80 -22.16 13.43
C ARG A 227 4.73 -22.37 14.62
N GLU A 228 4.45 -23.38 15.42
CA GLU A 228 5.17 -23.64 16.68
C GLU A 228 6.66 -23.92 16.46
N ASP A 229 7.00 -24.72 15.45
CA ASP A 229 8.40 -25.02 15.08
C ASP A 229 9.15 -23.76 14.61
N ARG A 230 8.47 -22.86 13.89
CA ARG A 230 9.03 -21.57 13.45
C ARG A 230 9.26 -20.65 14.65
N ARG A 231 8.30 -20.56 15.57
CA ARG A 231 8.41 -19.79 16.81
C ARG A 231 9.64 -20.22 17.61
N ASP A 232 9.81 -21.53 17.83
CA ASP A 232 10.95 -22.07 18.57
C ASP A 232 12.30 -21.75 17.90
N ARG A 233 12.37 -21.82 16.57
CA ARG A 233 13.56 -21.42 15.81
C ARG A 233 13.88 -19.93 15.94
N ILE A 234 12.88 -19.06 15.89
CA ILE A 234 13.08 -17.61 16.10
C ILE A 234 13.62 -17.36 17.51
N VAL A 235 13.03 -17.99 18.53
CA VAL A 235 13.48 -17.86 19.93
C VAL A 235 14.94 -18.33 20.09
N GLN A 236 15.30 -19.45 19.46
CA GLN A 236 16.68 -19.96 19.46
C GLN A 236 17.64 -18.96 18.80
N GLU A 237 17.30 -18.38 17.65
CA GLU A 237 18.16 -17.40 16.98
C GLU A 237 18.24 -16.07 17.75
N CYS A 238 17.17 -15.61 18.40
CA CYS A 238 17.21 -14.46 19.29
C CYS A 238 18.21 -14.67 20.44
N ASN A 239 18.21 -15.87 21.05
CA ASN A 239 19.17 -16.22 22.09
C ASN A 239 20.60 -16.33 21.55
N ALA A 240 20.78 -16.91 20.36
CA ALA A 240 22.09 -17.03 19.72
C ALA A 240 22.69 -15.66 19.37
N VAL A 241 21.88 -14.74 18.86
CA VAL A 241 22.24 -13.35 18.58
C VAL A 241 22.61 -12.60 19.86
N ARG A 242 21.87 -12.79 20.96
CA ARG A 242 22.20 -12.21 22.27
C ARG A 242 23.55 -12.72 22.79
N GLN A 243 23.80 -14.02 22.70
CA GLN A 243 25.08 -14.60 23.12
C GLN A 243 26.23 -14.09 22.26
N ALA A 244 26.06 -14.03 20.93
CA ALA A 244 27.08 -13.52 20.02
C ALA A 244 27.44 -12.05 20.30
N LEU A 245 26.48 -11.23 20.72
CA LEU A 245 26.75 -9.85 21.11
C LEU A 245 27.59 -9.80 22.40
N GLN A 246 27.24 -10.59 23.43
CA GLN A 246 28.01 -10.62 24.68
C GLN A 246 29.46 -11.09 24.43
N ASP A 247 29.64 -12.15 23.65
CA ASP A 247 30.95 -12.62 23.20
C ASP A 247 31.78 -11.53 22.50
N LEU A 248 31.15 -10.73 21.64
CA LEU A 248 31.81 -9.64 20.92
C LEU A 248 32.17 -8.47 21.85
N LEU A 249 31.27 -8.10 22.77
CA LEU A 249 31.50 -7.05 23.76
C LEU A 249 32.68 -7.42 24.68
N ASP A 250 32.74 -8.67 25.13
CA ASP A 250 33.85 -9.18 25.93
C ASP A 250 35.17 -9.09 25.16
N GLU A 251 35.17 -9.40 23.86
CA GLU A 251 36.35 -9.30 23.01
C GLU A 251 36.82 -7.84 22.84
N TYR A 252 35.90 -6.88 22.67
CA TYR A 252 36.24 -5.45 22.63
C TYR A 252 36.84 -4.95 23.97
N ILE A 253 36.34 -5.45 25.10
CA ILE A 253 36.89 -5.13 26.43
C ILE A 253 38.30 -5.72 26.57
N GLN A 254 38.52 -6.95 26.13
CA GLN A 254 39.85 -7.59 26.13
C GLN A 254 40.84 -6.83 25.23
N TYR A 255 40.39 -6.37 24.06
CA TYR A 255 41.18 -5.52 23.17
C TYR A 255 41.61 -4.22 23.85
N SER A 256 40.68 -3.52 24.51
CA SER A 256 40.95 -2.29 25.26
C SER A 256 41.97 -2.48 26.38
N ARG A 257 42.02 -3.69 26.95
CA ARG A 257 42.99 -4.12 27.97
C ARG A 257 44.32 -4.61 27.36
N LYS A 258 44.52 -4.50 26.04
CA LYS A 258 45.67 -5.00 25.27
C LYS A 258 45.90 -6.51 25.42
N LYS A 259 44.82 -7.27 25.63
CA LYS A 259 44.84 -8.74 25.78
C LYS A 259 44.30 -9.48 24.55
N SER A 260 43.95 -8.75 23.49
CA SER A 260 43.40 -9.29 22.25
C SER A 260 43.98 -8.58 21.03
N SER A 261 43.77 -9.16 19.84
CA SER A 261 44.23 -8.68 18.55
C SER A 261 43.06 -8.22 17.68
N ASP A 262 43.36 -7.44 16.63
CA ASP A 262 42.36 -7.05 15.63
C ASP A 262 41.73 -8.28 14.95
N GLU A 263 42.48 -9.37 14.78
CA GLU A 263 42.01 -10.63 14.17
C GLU A 263 40.94 -11.33 15.03
N ASN A 264 41.11 -11.36 16.34
CA ASN A 264 40.14 -11.97 17.26
C ASN A 264 38.82 -11.19 17.25
N VAL A 265 38.90 -9.85 17.32
CA VAL A 265 37.71 -8.99 17.22
C VAL A 265 37.01 -9.17 15.88
N ASN A 266 37.76 -9.20 14.77
CA ASN A 266 37.19 -9.45 13.44
C ASN A 266 36.49 -10.82 13.36
N THR A 267 37.02 -11.85 14.01
CA THR A 267 36.39 -13.17 14.09
C THR A 267 35.05 -13.11 14.84
N LYS A 268 34.99 -12.40 15.96
CA LYS A 268 33.74 -12.20 16.71
C LYS A 268 32.73 -11.33 15.96
N ILE A 269 33.18 -10.33 15.20
CA ILE A 269 32.32 -9.54 14.29
C ILE A 269 31.69 -10.45 13.23
N GLN A 270 32.47 -11.33 12.59
CA GLN A 270 31.95 -12.28 11.61
C GLN A 270 30.95 -13.27 12.22
N ALA A 271 31.19 -13.73 13.44
CA ALA A 271 30.25 -14.58 14.17
C ALA A 271 28.93 -13.84 14.44
N MET A 272 29.00 -12.58 14.88
CA MET A 272 27.82 -11.73 15.08
C MET A 272 27.02 -11.54 13.79
N GLN A 273 27.68 -11.22 12.67
CA GLN A 273 27.05 -11.07 11.35
C GLN A 273 26.40 -12.37 10.86
N THR A 274 27.00 -13.51 11.18
CA THR A 274 26.41 -14.82 10.86
C THR A 274 25.10 -15.00 11.62
N LYS A 275 25.09 -14.69 12.93
CA LYS A 275 23.89 -14.82 13.77
C LYS A 275 22.79 -13.82 13.42
N THR A 276 23.11 -12.58 13.08
CA THR A 276 22.11 -11.62 12.59
C THR A 276 21.50 -12.07 11.26
N ARG A 277 22.31 -12.66 10.36
CA ARG A 277 21.83 -13.26 9.11
C ARG A 277 20.93 -14.47 9.34
N ASP A 278 21.28 -15.35 10.28
CA ASP A 278 20.48 -16.53 10.61
C ASP A 278 19.11 -16.13 11.19
N LEU A 279 19.09 -15.17 12.12
CA LEU A 279 17.84 -14.57 12.63
C LEU A 279 17.01 -13.95 11.50
N ARG A 280 17.63 -13.11 10.66
CA ARG A 280 16.96 -12.49 9.49
C ARG A 280 16.32 -13.55 8.59
N LYS A 281 17.00 -14.68 8.35
CA LYS A 281 16.49 -15.80 7.55
C LYS A 281 15.28 -16.47 8.20
N GLN A 282 15.29 -16.71 9.52
CA GLN A 282 14.12 -17.29 10.20
C GLN A 282 12.92 -16.34 10.19
N LEU A 283 13.15 -15.03 10.37
CA LEU A 283 12.10 -14.02 10.30
C LEU A 283 11.46 -13.96 8.91
N ARG A 284 12.27 -13.95 7.84
CA ARG A 284 11.74 -13.98 6.46
C ARG A 284 10.93 -15.24 6.18
N LYS A 285 11.38 -16.40 6.65
CA LYS A 285 10.61 -17.65 6.52
C LYS A 285 9.28 -17.58 7.27
N ALA A 286 9.25 -17.02 8.48
CA ALA A 286 8.00 -16.84 9.22
C ALA A 286 7.00 -15.94 8.49
N VAL A 287 7.49 -14.84 7.88
CA VAL A 287 6.67 -13.98 7.02
C VAL A 287 6.09 -14.77 5.84
N VAL A 288 6.93 -15.58 5.17
CA VAL A 288 6.47 -16.39 4.04
C VAL A 288 5.47 -17.46 4.49
N ASP A 289 5.65 -18.08 5.66
CA ASP A 289 4.65 -19.01 6.22
C ASP A 289 3.29 -18.30 6.35
N HIS A 290 3.28 -17.10 6.95
CA HIS A 290 2.06 -16.30 7.11
C HIS A 290 1.39 -15.97 5.78
N VAL A 291 2.18 -15.56 4.79
CA VAL A 291 1.69 -15.24 3.44
C VAL A 291 1.09 -16.49 2.79
N SER A 292 1.82 -17.61 2.80
CA SER A 292 1.37 -18.88 2.22
C SER A 292 0.05 -19.36 2.82
N ASP A 293 -0.08 -19.29 4.15
CA ASP A 293 -1.25 -19.81 4.86
C ASP A 293 -2.48 -18.87 4.69
N THR A 294 -2.26 -17.55 4.75
CA THR A 294 -3.35 -16.56 4.73
C THR A 294 -3.86 -16.26 3.32
N PHE A 295 -2.98 -16.26 2.31
CA PHE A 295 -3.34 -15.89 0.94
C PHE A 295 -3.77 -17.06 0.05
N LEU A 296 -3.86 -18.28 0.58
CA LEU A 296 -4.27 -19.46 -0.18
C LEU A 296 -5.75 -19.44 -0.60
N ALA A 297 -6.65 -19.06 0.31
CA ALA A 297 -8.11 -19.21 0.14
C ALA A 297 -8.88 -17.91 0.43
N THR A 298 -8.43 -16.81 -0.17
CA THR A 298 -8.86 -15.45 0.20
C THR A 298 -10.34 -15.12 -0.03
N ASN A 299 -11.04 -15.89 -0.86
CA ASN A 299 -12.44 -15.63 -1.21
C ASN A 299 -13.46 -16.45 -0.40
N VAL A 300 -13.02 -17.46 0.36
CA VAL A 300 -13.94 -18.39 1.04
C VAL A 300 -14.89 -17.66 2.03
N PRO A 301 -14.40 -16.77 2.93
CA PRO A 301 -15.28 -16.05 3.85
C PRO A 301 -16.29 -15.14 3.14
N LEU A 302 -15.90 -14.51 2.04
CA LEU A 302 -16.77 -13.67 1.23
C LEU A 302 -17.90 -14.49 0.59
N LEU A 303 -17.57 -15.64 0.00
CA LEU A 303 -18.55 -16.51 -0.63
C LEU A 303 -19.55 -17.06 0.38
N ALA A 304 -19.10 -17.44 1.58
CA ALA A 304 -19.98 -17.87 2.67
C ALA A 304 -20.94 -16.75 3.10
N LEU A 305 -20.45 -15.52 3.25
CA LEU A 305 -21.26 -14.35 3.57
C LEU A 305 -22.32 -14.06 2.49
N ILE A 306 -21.94 -14.11 1.22
CA ILE A 306 -22.86 -13.87 0.09
C ILE A 306 -23.91 -14.99 0.00
N ASP A 307 -23.52 -16.25 0.18
CA ASP A 307 -24.46 -17.38 0.16
C ASP A 307 -25.49 -17.27 1.29
N ALA A 308 -25.04 -16.94 2.51
CA ALA A 308 -25.93 -16.67 3.65
C ALA A 308 -26.93 -15.55 3.35
N ALA A 309 -26.45 -14.44 2.75
CA ALA A 309 -27.29 -13.31 2.38
C ALA A 309 -28.31 -13.67 1.30
N ARG A 310 -27.91 -14.43 0.27
CA ARG A 310 -28.80 -14.91 -0.81
C ARG A 310 -29.91 -15.83 -0.28
N ARG A 311 -29.61 -16.64 0.74
CA ARG A 311 -30.60 -17.50 1.40
C ARG A 311 -31.55 -16.75 2.33
N GLY A 312 -31.32 -15.45 2.58
CA GLY A 312 -32.13 -14.66 3.50
C GLY A 312 -31.93 -15.04 4.98
N ASN A 313 -30.81 -15.67 5.33
CA ASN A 313 -30.53 -16.08 6.69
C ASN A 313 -29.79 -14.98 7.46
N THR A 314 -30.54 -14.12 8.15
CA THR A 314 -29.97 -12.97 8.88
C THR A 314 -28.98 -13.39 9.97
N GLN A 315 -29.25 -14.47 10.70
CA GLN A 315 -28.34 -14.92 11.76
C GLN A 315 -27.00 -15.37 11.18
N LEU A 316 -27.04 -16.20 10.13
CA LEU A 316 -25.82 -16.69 9.48
C LEU A 316 -25.05 -15.54 8.82
N VAL A 317 -25.71 -14.50 8.33
CA VAL A 317 -25.04 -13.29 7.81
C VAL A 317 -24.23 -12.58 8.89
N GLU A 318 -24.73 -12.44 10.11
CA GLU A 318 -23.96 -11.80 11.18
C GLU A 318 -22.76 -12.65 11.60
N GLU A 319 -22.93 -13.98 11.71
CA GLU A 319 -21.84 -14.92 12.00
C GLU A 319 -20.75 -14.88 10.91
N THR A 320 -21.15 -15.00 9.64
CA THR A 320 -20.22 -14.94 8.49
C THR A 320 -19.62 -13.56 8.27
N SER A 321 -20.31 -12.47 8.68
CA SER A 321 -19.76 -11.11 8.65
C SER A 321 -18.59 -10.96 9.62
N GLN A 322 -18.69 -11.54 10.82
CA GLN A 322 -17.60 -11.54 11.77
C GLN A 322 -16.38 -12.30 11.22
N ILE A 323 -16.60 -13.51 10.69
CA ILE A 323 -15.53 -14.32 10.06
C ILE A 323 -14.87 -13.56 8.91
N PHE A 324 -15.67 -12.90 8.06
CA PHE A 324 -15.16 -12.09 6.96
C PHE A 324 -14.31 -10.90 7.46
N MET A 325 -14.75 -10.20 8.49
CA MET A 325 -14.02 -9.05 9.06
C MET A 325 -12.73 -9.47 9.77
N GLU A 326 -12.73 -10.61 10.46
CA GLU A 326 -11.54 -11.21 11.05
C GLU A 326 -10.53 -11.60 9.96
N HIS A 327 -10.98 -12.25 8.90
CA HIS A 327 -10.14 -12.59 7.75
C HIS A 327 -9.59 -11.35 7.03
N ALA A 328 -10.41 -10.32 6.83
CA ALA A 328 -9.97 -9.03 6.27
C ALA A 328 -8.86 -8.38 7.12
N SER A 329 -9.05 -8.38 8.44
CA SER A 329 -8.05 -7.88 9.39
C SER A 329 -6.77 -8.71 9.32
N LYS A 330 -6.90 -10.03 9.12
CA LYS A 330 -5.75 -10.92 9.03
C LYS A 330 -4.93 -10.71 7.76
N LEU A 331 -5.57 -10.52 6.61
CA LEU A 331 -4.89 -10.14 5.37
C LEU A 331 -4.05 -8.87 5.54
N ILE A 332 -4.61 -7.86 6.22
CA ILE A 332 -3.93 -6.59 6.51
C ILE A 332 -2.76 -6.79 7.47
N GLU A 333 -2.94 -7.57 8.54
CA GLU A 333 -1.89 -7.89 9.51
C GLU A 333 -0.69 -8.55 8.81
N VAL A 334 -0.93 -9.62 8.05
CA VAL A 334 0.12 -10.37 7.34
C VAL A 334 0.83 -9.51 6.30
N ALA A 335 0.10 -8.68 5.57
CA ALA A 335 0.69 -7.73 4.63
C ALA A 335 1.62 -6.71 5.33
N ASN A 336 1.24 -6.20 6.50
CA ASN A 336 2.08 -5.30 7.28
C ASN A 336 3.30 -6.00 7.89
N VAL A 337 3.14 -7.24 8.31
CA VAL A 337 4.24 -8.10 8.75
C VAL A 337 5.24 -8.31 7.61
N ALA A 338 4.78 -8.60 6.39
CA ALA A 338 5.63 -8.71 5.22
C ALA A 338 6.42 -7.43 4.94
N CYS A 339 5.77 -6.27 5.10
CA CYS A 339 6.44 -4.97 4.97
C CYS A 339 7.59 -4.78 5.98
N SER A 340 7.53 -5.37 7.18
CA SER A 340 8.57 -5.21 8.21
C SER A 340 9.90 -5.89 7.85
N MET A 341 9.83 -6.95 7.04
CA MET A 341 10.97 -7.77 6.61
C MET A 341 11.43 -7.52 5.17
N SER A 342 10.90 -6.47 4.53
CA SER A 342 11.30 -6.02 3.20
C SER A 342 12.12 -4.73 3.26
N ASP A 343 13.03 -4.56 2.30
CA ASP A 343 13.80 -3.34 2.03
C ASP A 343 13.30 -2.58 0.79
N GLN A 344 12.27 -3.10 0.11
CA GLN A 344 11.70 -2.49 -1.09
C GLN A 344 10.71 -1.37 -0.72
N VAL A 345 11.23 -0.14 -0.59
CA VAL A 345 10.45 1.04 -0.17
C VAL A 345 9.19 1.26 -1.01
N GLU A 346 9.29 1.18 -2.34
CA GLU A 346 8.13 1.38 -3.22
C GLU A 346 7.10 0.25 -3.11
N GLY A 347 7.55 -1.01 -3.05
CA GLY A 347 6.66 -2.15 -2.84
C GLY A 347 5.92 -2.07 -1.50
N ILE A 348 6.62 -1.67 -0.42
CA ILE A 348 6.00 -1.47 0.90
C ILE A 348 4.89 -0.40 0.85
N LYS A 349 5.11 0.69 0.10
CA LYS A 349 4.05 1.71 -0.09
C LYS A 349 2.83 1.11 -0.79
N LEU A 350 3.04 0.33 -1.86
CA LEU A 350 1.94 -0.31 -2.60
C LEU A 350 1.14 -1.28 -1.72
N VAL A 351 1.82 -2.12 -0.93
CA VAL A 351 1.17 -3.04 0.01
C VAL A 351 0.31 -2.28 1.02
N ARG A 352 0.84 -1.23 1.65
CA ARG A 352 0.10 -0.44 2.64
C ARG A 352 -1.09 0.29 2.04
N LEU A 353 -0.96 0.80 0.82
CA LEU A 353 -2.08 1.42 0.09
C LEU A 353 -3.18 0.39 -0.21
N ALA A 354 -2.82 -0.79 -0.70
CA ALA A 354 -3.77 -1.87 -0.95
C ALA A 354 -4.46 -2.35 0.35
N ALA A 355 -3.70 -2.48 1.44
CA ALA A 355 -4.23 -2.85 2.75
C ALA A 355 -5.22 -1.80 3.28
N MET A 356 -4.92 -0.51 3.12
CA MET A 356 -5.84 0.58 3.48
C MET A 356 -7.14 0.51 2.65
N GLN A 357 -7.05 0.19 1.35
CA GLN A 357 -8.24 0.03 0.51
C GLN A 357 -9.13 -1.12 0.99
N ILE A 358 -8.53 -2.25 1.39
CA ILE A 358 -9.24 -3.39 1.99
C ILE A 358 -9.90 -2.99 3.31
N GLN A 359 -9.17 -2.28 4.17
CA GLN A 359 -9.67 -1.83 5.48
C GLN A 359 -10.92 -0.95 5.34
N HIS A 360 -10.92 -0.01 4.39
CA HIS A 360 -12.06 0.87 4.17
C HIS A 360 -13.24 0.18 3.48
N LEU A 361 -12.97 -0.81 2.62
CA LEU A 361 -14.01 -1.50 1.87
C LEU A 361 -14.70 -2.62 2.67
N SER A 362 -14.01 -3.30 3.59
CA SER A 362 -14.55 -4.46 4.30
C SER A 362 -15.89 -4.21 5.01
N PRO A 363 -16.13 -3.07 5.72
CA PRO A 363 -17.44 -2.83 6.35
C PRO A 363 -18.56 -2.64 5.32
N GLN A 364 -18.21 -2.16 4.13
CA GLN A 364 -19.16 -1.84 3.07
C GLN A 364 -19.62 -3.10 2.32
N VAL A 365 -18.74 -4.10 2.20
CA VAL A 365 -19.11 -5.45 1.76
C VAL A 365 -20.11 -6.08 2.74
N VAL A 366 -19.87 -5.97 4.04
CA VAL A 366 -20.80 -6.44 5.09
C VAL A 366 -22.13 -5.70 4.98
N ASN A 367 -22.11 -4.38 4.82
CA ASN A 367 -23.32 -3.59 4.61
C ASN A 367 -24.07 -4.04 3.35
N ALA A 368 -23.39 -4.36 2.25
CA ALA A 368 -24.02 -4.88 1.04
C ALA A 368 -24.69 -6.24 1.28
N ALA A 369 -24.07 -7.13 2.06
CA ALA A 369 -24.65 -8.41 2.46
C ALA A 369 -25.87 -8.23 3.36
N ARG A 370 -25.83 -7.26 4.30
CA ARG A 370 -26.96 -6.92 5.18
C ARG A 370 -28.14 -6.31 4.41
N ILE A 371 -27.88 -5.50 3.37
CA ILE A 371 -28.94 -5.04 2.46
C ILE A 371 -29.56 -6.23 1.73
N LEU A 372 -28.72 -7.14 1.21
CA LEU A 372 -29.19 -8.29 0.47
C LEU A 372 -30.01 -9.25 1.34
N VAL A 373 -29.58 -9.56 2.56
CA VAL A 373 -30.33 -10.50 3.43
C VAL A 373 -31.69 -9.94 3.83
N ALA A 374 -31.79 -8.62 4.05
CA ALA A 374 -33.05 -7.95 4.36
C ALA A 374 -34.02 -7.93 3.15
N ARG A 375 -33.49 -8.05 1.93
CA ARG A 375 -34.21 -7.91 0.65
C ARG A 375 -33.69 -8.92 -0.39
N SER A 376 -33.71 -10.21 -0.05
CA SER A 376 -33.02 -11.28 -0.81
C SER A 376 -33.52 -11.47 -2.26
N THR A 377 -34.75 -11.08 -2.55
CA THR A 377 -35.35 -11.13 -3.90
C THR A 377 -35.16 -9.83 -4.70
N SER A 378 -34.58 -8.79 -4.09
CA SER A 378 -34.41 -7.50 -4.74
C SER A 378 -33.23 -7.53 -5.72
N LYS A 379 -33.54 -7.36 -7.02
CA LYS A 379 -32.52 -7.24 -8.07
C LYS A 379 -31.49 -6.16 -7.79
N VAL A 380 -31.92 -5.02 -7.25
CA VAL A 380 -31.02 -3.90 -6.93
C VAL A 380 -30.08 -4.25 -5.76
N ALA A 381 -30.55 -4.99 -4.77
CA ALA A 381 -29.69 -5.46 -3.67
C ALA A 381 -28.66 -6.49 -4.15
N LEU A 382 -29.06 -7.39 -5.06
CA LEU A 382 -28.16 -8.35 -5.70
C LEU A 382 -27.09 -7.63 -6.55
N GLU A 383 -27.49 -6.71 -7.42
CA GLU A 383 -26.57 -5.89 -8.23
C GLU A 383 -25.56 -5.14 -7.35
N ASN A 384 -26.02 -4.57 -6.24
CA ASN A 384 -25.15 -3.88 -5.29
C ASN A 384 -24.13 -4.85 -4.66
N MET A 385 -24.58 -6.01 -4.17
CA MET A 385 -23.69 -7.02 -3.58
C MET A 385 -22.65 -7.52 -4.60
N ASP A 386 -23.05 -7.76 -5.85
CA ASP A 386 -22.15 -8.22 -6.90
C ASP A 386 -21.05 -7.19 -7.20
N VAL A 387 -21.38 -5.89 -7.24
CA VAL A 387 -20.39 -4.83 -7.46
C VAL A 387 -19.42 -4.68 -6.28
N PHE A 388 -19.90 -4.80 -5.03
CA PHE A 388 -19.03 -4.78 -3.85
C PHE A 388 -18.13 -6.02 -3.77
N ARG A 389 -18.64 -7.20 -4.14
CA ARG A 389 -17.84 -8.43 -4.30
C ARG A 389 -16.72 -8.23 -5.32
N ASP A 390 -17.05 -7.80 -6.53
CA ASP A 390 -16.07 -7.64 -7.60
C ASP A 390 -14.99 -6.61 -7.25
N THR A 391 -15.35 -5.58 -6.48
CA THR A 391 -14.40 -4.56 -5.99
C THR A 391 -13.49 -5.15 -4.91
N TRP A 392 -14.06 -5.93 -3.98
CA TRP A 392 -13.30 -6.63 -2.95
C TRP A 392 -12.27 -7.58 -3.55
N GLU A 393 -12.68 -8.45 -4.47
CA GLU A 393 -11.80 -9.41 -5.13
C GLU A 393 -10.64 -8.72 -5.86
N LYS A 394 -10.89 -7.56 -6.48
CA LYS A 394 -9.84 -6.75 -7.10
C LYS A 394 -8.87 -6.19 -6.06
N TYR A 395 -9.34 -5.70 -4.93
CA TYR A 395 -8.46 -5.14 -3.88
C TYR A 395 -7.64 -6.21 -3.18
N VAL A 396 -8.24 -7.37 -2.90
CA VAL A 396 -7.51 -8.53 -2.39
C VAL A 396 -6.42 -8.95 -3.38
N ARG A 397 -6.75 -9.06 -4.67
CA ARG A 397 -5.75 -9.40 -5.70
C ARG A 397 -4.60 -8.40 -5.76
N LEU A 398 -4.90 -7.10 -5.74
CA LEU A 398 -3.87 -6.06 -5.71
C LEU A 398 -2.98 -6.15 -4.46
N LEU A 399 -3.57 -6.50 -3.30
CA LEU A 399 -2.78 -6.73 -2.09
C LEU A 399 -1.88 -7.95 -2.25
N THR A 400 -2.39 -9.06 -2.79
CA THR A 400 -1.61 -10.28 -3.05
C THR A 400 -0.43 -9.97 -3.97
N GLU A 401 -0.69 -9.36 -5.13
CA GLU A 401 0.34 -8.99 -6.10
C GLU A 401 1.41 -8.07 -5.47
N ALA A 402 1.01 -7.08 -4.67
CA ALA A 402 1.94 -6.19 -3.99
C ALA A 402 2.77 -6.90 -2.90
N VAL A 403 2.17 -7.85 -2.18
CA VAL A 403 2.88 -8.67 -1.17
C VAL A 403 3.88 -9.62 -1.84
N ASP A 404 3.51 -10.19 -2.99
CA ASP A 404 4.39 -11.04 -3.79
C ASP A 404 5.62 -10.27 -4.29
N GLU A 405 5.47 -8.99 -4.70
CA GLU A 405 6.59 -8.16 -5.15
C GLU A 405 7.65 -7.92 -4.06
N ILE A 406 7.22 -7.77 -2.80
CA ILE A 406 8.13 -7.52 -1.67
C ILE A 406 8.68 -8.80 -1.02
N THR A 407 8.16 -9.96 -1.42
CA THR A 407 8.56 -11.28 -0.92
C THR A 407 9.52 -11.94 -1.91
N THR A 408 10.67 -12.44 -1.44
CA THR A 408 11.64 -13.03 -2.37
C THR A 408 11.19 -14.41 -2.84
N ILE A 409 11.41 -14.70 -4.13
CA ILE A 409 11.09 -16.01 -4.73
C ILE A 409 11.88 -17.13 -4.02
N GLU A 410 13.13 -16.88 -3.63
CA GLU A 410 13.95 -17.86 -2.91
C GLU A 410 13.35 -18.23 -1.56
N ASP A 411 12.92 -17.24 -0.78
CA ASP A 411 12.29 -17.48 0.52
C ASP A 411 10.93 -18.17 0.34
N PHE A 412 10.15 -17.76 -0.67
CA PHE A 412 8.86 -18.37 -1.02
C PHE A 412 9.01 -19.85 -1.36
N LEU A 413 9.85 -20.19 -2.34
CA LEU A 413 10.06 -21.57 -2.78
C LEU A 413 10.56 -22.46 -1.63
N ALA A 414 11.48 -21.96 -0.81
CA ALA A 414 12.02 -22.73 0.31
C ALA A 414 10.98 -23.06 1.39
N VAL A 415 9.96 -22.23 1.57
CA VAL A 415 8.86 -22.50 2.51
C VAL A 415 7.79 -23.36 1.85
N SER A 416 7.35 -23.02 0.64
CA SER A 416 6.32 -23.76 -0.09
C SER A 416 6.70 -25.21 -0.31
N GLU A 417 7.97 -25.52 -0.60
CA GLU A 417 8.45 -26.91 -0.70
C GLU A 417 8.21 -27.68 0.60
N ASN A 418 8.52 -27.07 1.76
CA ASN A 418 8.31 -27.71 3.05
C ASN A 418 6.83 -27.89 3.38
N HIS A 419 5.99 -26.90 3.06
CA HIS A 419 4.53 -27.00 3.26
C HIS A 419 3.93 -28.12 2.40
N ILE A 420 4.31 -28.20 1.12
CA ILE A 420 3.82 -29.26 0.23
C ILE A 420 4.24 -30.64 0.75
N LEU A 421 5.47 -30.79 1.23
CA LEU A 421 5.94 -32.05 1.81
C LEU A 421 5.17 -32.42 3.08
N GLU A 422 4.87 -31.44 3.93
CA GLU A 422 4.03 -31.64 5.12
C GLU A 422 2.60 -32.06 4.76
N ASP A 423 1.96 -31.35 3.83
CA ASP A 423 0.61 -31.65 3.35
C ASP A 423 0.53 -33.04 2.69
N ILE A 424 1.56 -33.44 1.94
CA ILE A 424 1.65 -34.79 1.36
C ILE A 424 1.74 -35.84 2.47
N ASN A 425 2.54 -35.60 3.51
CA ASN A 425 2.66 -36.54 4.63
C ASN A 425 1.33 -36.66 5.40
N LEU A 426 0.64 -35.54 5.65
CA LEU A 426 -0.68 -35.52 6.29
C LEU A 426 -1.71 -36.25 5.42
N CYS A 427 -1.68 -36.06 4.10
CA CYS A 427 -2.56 -36.76 3.17
C CYS A 427 -2.31 -38.28 3.16
N ILE A 428 -1.04 -38.71 3.18
CA ILE A 428 -0.68 -40.13 3.31
C ILE A 428 -1.17 -40.70 4.64
N GLN A 429 -1.01 -39.94 5.73
CA GLN A 429 -1.48 -40.36 7.05
C GLN A 429 -3.00 -40.49 7.09
N ALA A 430 -3.75 -39.51 6.58
CA ALA A 430 -5.20 -39.57 6.47
C ALA A 430 -5.66 -40.78 5.63
N MET A 431 -4.95 -41.09 4.55
CA MET A 431 -5.20 -42.29 3.74
C MET A 431 -4.98 -43.59 4.53
N VAL A 432 -3.90 -43.66 5.33
CA VAL A 432 -3.61 -44.82 6.20
C VAL A 432 -4.66 -44.96 7.29
N GLU A 433 -5.09 -43.84 7.88
CA GLU A 433 -6.10 -43.77 8.95
C GLU A 433 -7.53 -43.89 8.44
N ARG A 434 -7.73 -43.86 7.11
CA ARG A 434 -9.04 -43.84 6.42
C ARG A 434 -9.92 -42.68 6.85
N ASN A 435 -9.30 -41.52 7.10
CA ASN A 435 -10.03 -40.28 7.35
C ASN A 435 -10.34 -39.58 6.02
N PRO A 436 -11.62 -39.43 5.61
CA PRO A 436 -11.99 -38.77 4.37
C PRO A 436 -12.05 -37.23 4.47
N ASP A 437 -12.10 -36.69 5.69
CA ASP A 437 -12.04 -35.27 6.00
C ASP A 437 -10.58 -34.84 6.22
#